data_AF-A0A922YS19-F1
#
_entry.id   AF-A0A922YS19-F1
#
_cell.length_a   1.000
_cell.length_b   1.000
_cell.length_c   1.000
_cell.angle_alpha   90.00
_cell.angle_beta   90.00
_cell.angle_gamma   90.00
#
_symmetry.space_group_name_H-M   'P 1'
#
loop_
_entity.id
_entity.type
_entity.pdbx_description
1 polymer ?
#
loop_
_entity_poly.entity_id
_entity_poly.type
_entity_poly.pdbx_seq_one_letter_code
_entity_poly.pdbx_strand_id
1 'polypeptide(L)'
;MCQTPSGPCTIPPWHARALFPPWWSATRTFLISTCSWPRQPWPKHTWRALCNLRATLPLHRPLCPPLPPPRPSHERRPAVPKALGPAVRSTEGSPVSLNAFAHALLEPSAPVPAELVVRNGGNLVQRFAVHRNNTLVSLVDALQASYPVVAELVGEAFFRAMAGVYVRQSPPTSPVLSHYGQDFDRFIAAFEPALTLPYLPSVAQVEAACALSLHAADHVPMDPEQVARVIAGGDSLARRGCRLAPTLVPLSLTHAGAAIWMAHQPDTTFELSAIDTGQPQEVLLHRSSEGVVVWEPPAGTVALVRQLMNGLRLIQAVQAVAQTDDGFDFAMSWGGLLHHGLVVDLPLLPLLPHHTHERSSPCNP
;
A
#
# COMPACT_ATOMS: atom_id res chain seq x y z
N MET A 1 36.37 36.98 54.49
CA MET A 1 36.24 38.05 53.49
C MET A 1 35.56 37.47 52.27
N CYS A 2 34.26 37.74 52.10
CA CYS A 2 33.51 37.42 50.89
C CYS A 2 32.85 38.73 50.44
N GLN A 3 33.06 39.15 49.20
CA GLN A 3 32.33 40.27 48.60
C GLN A 3 31.25 39.74 47.65
N THR A 4 30.20 40.55 47.50
CA THR A 4 28.87 40.15 47.06
C THR A 4 28.58 40.75 45.65
N PRO A 5 27.33 41.02 45.20
CA PRO A 5 26.80 40.31 44.03
C PRO A 5 26.33 41.25 42.90
N SER A 6 25.68 40.70 41.87
CA SER A 6 24.78 41.48 41.00
C SER A 6 23.62 40.62 40.52
N GLY A 7 22.40 41.10 40.71
CA GLY A 7 21.15 40.42 40.34
C GLY A 7 20.63 40.77 38.94
N PRO A 8 19.39 40.34 38.60
CA PRO A 8 18.90 40.25 37.23
C PRO A 8 18.23 41.53 36.71
N CYS A 9 17.96 41.57 35.40
CA CYS A 9 17.10 42.57 34.75
C CYS A 9 16.02 41.88 33.91
N THR A 10 14.79 42.42 33.95
CA THR A 10 13.61 41.84 33.30
C THR A 10 12.69 42.96 32.79
N ILE A 11 11.97 42.72 31.67
CA ILE A 11 10.74 43.40 31.16
C ILE A 11 10.77 44.93 30.77
N PRO A 12 9.78 45.50 30.01
CA PRO A 12 9.09 44.99 28.80
C PRO A 12 9.02 45.97 27.55
N PRO A 13 7.89 46.53 27.03
CA PRO A 13 7.27 46.13 25.73
C PRO A 13 6.75 47.26 24.78
N TRP A 14 6.53 46.98 23.49
CA TRP A 14 5.58 47.73 22.62
C TRP A 14 5.24 46.92 21.34
N HIS A 15 3.97 46.57 21.06
CA HIS A 15 2.92 47.31 20.32
C HIS A 15 3.11 47.32 18.78
N ALA A 16 2.08 47.15 17.94
CA ALA A 16 0.65 46.88 18.16
C ALA A 16 -0.11 46.50 16.85
N ARG A 17 -1.29 45.87 17.00
CA ARG A 17 -2.51 45.96 16.14
C ARG A 17 -2.40 45.55 14.65
N ALA A 18 -3.47 45.13 13.95
CA ALA A 18 -4.79 44.57 14.29
C ALA A 18 -5.46 44.12 12.96
N LEU A 19 -6.49 43.25 13.05
CA LEU A 19 -7.77 43.28 12.29
C LEU A 19 -8.39 41.87 12.18
N PHE A 20 -9.42 41.61 12.98
CA PHE A 20 -10.52 40.69 12.61
C PHE A 20 -11.60 41.49 11.86
N PRO A 21 -12.51 40.83 11.11
CA PRO A 21 -13.91 40.79 11.57
C PRO A 21 -14.58 39.40 11.21
N PRO A 22 -15.91 39.16 11.36
CA PRO A 22 -16.33 38.22 12.43
C PRO A 22 -17.59 37.35 12.12
N TRP A 23 -17.47 36.02 12.04
CA TRP A 23 -18.68 35.17 12.06
C TRP A 23 -18.41 33.75 12.60
N TRP A 24 -18.56 33.56 13.91
CA TRP A 24 -18.95 32.25 14.47
C TRP A 24 -19.43 32.41 15.92
N SER A 25 -20.74 32.34 16.14
CA SER A 25 -21.34 32.06 17.45
C SER A 25 -22.76 31.48 17.30
N ALA A 26 -23.18 30.72 18.32
CA ALA A 26 -24.55 30.23 18.57
C ALA A 26 -25.14 29.07 17.72
N THR A 27 -24.76 27.83 18.06
CA THR A 27 -25.68 26.74 18.49
C THR A 27 -24.82 25.55 18.97
N ARG A 28 -24.60 25.26 20.26
CA ARG A 28 -25.43 25.16 21.48
C ARG A 28 -26.33 23.92 21.55
N THR A 29 -25.74 22.84 22.08
CA THR A 29 -26.30 22.00 23.17
C THR A 29 -27.75 21.49 23.04
N PHE A 30 -27.93 20.37 22.33
CA PHE A 30 -28.98 19.35 22.51
C PHE A 30 -28.37 18.01 21.99
N LEU A 31 -28.46 16.83 22.62
CA LEU A 31 -29.05 16.40 23.90
C LEU A 31 -28.02 15.58 24.73
N ILE A 32 -28.28 15.43 26.04
CA ILE A 32 -27.94 14.24 26.84
C ILE A 32 -29.24 13.81 27.54
N SER A 33 -29.45 12.49 27.65
CA SER A 33 -30.42 11.77 28.51
C SER A 33 -31.55 11.03 27.77
N THR A 34 -31.44 9.69 27.75
CA THR A 34 -32.41 8.68 28.25
C THR A 34 -32.31 7.37 27.46
N CYS A 35 -31.63 6.37 28.04
CA CYS A 35 -31.82 4.96 27.69
C CYS A 35 -31.45 4.08 28.88
N SER A 36 -32.48 3.66 29.62
CA SER A 36 -32.37 2.75 30.76
C SER A 36 -32.54 1.32 30.26
N TRP A 37 -31.47 0.51 30.29
CA TRP A 37 -31.53 -0.93 29.99
C TRP A 37 -30.98 -1.78 31.16
N PRO A 38 -31.46 -3.03 31.35
CA PRO A 38 -31.33 -3.74 32.62
C PRO A 38 -29.98 -4.42 32.83
N ARG A 39 -29.66 -4.70 34.11
CA ARG A 39 -28.37 -5.22 34.59
C ARG A 39 -28.29 -6.76 34.55
N GLN A 40 -27.34 -7.33 33.81
CA GLN A 40 -26.62 -8.59 34.12
C GLN A 40 -25.23 -8.57 33.40
N PRO A 41 -24.25 -9.41 33.77
CA PRO A 41 -22.91 -8.87 34.03
C PRO A 41 -21.85 -9.18 32.97
N TRP A 42 -21.17 -8.12 32.50
CA TRP A 42 -19.80 -8.17 31.97
C TRP A 42 -18.98 -7.01 32.61
N PRO A 43 -17.63 -7.09 32.64
CA PRO A 43 -16.81 -6.16 33.43
C PRO A 43 -16.95 -4.69 33.02
N LYS A 44 -17.03 -3.78 34.01
CA LYS A 44 -17.39 -2.35 33.81
C LYS A 44 -16.34 -1.49 33.08
N HIS A 45 -15.22 -2.09 32.66
CA HIS A 45 -14.05 -1.38 32.13
C HIS A 45 -14.07 -1.30 30.60
N THR A 46 -14.65 -2.29 29.91
CA THR A 46 -14.68 -2.38 28.44
C THR A 46 -15.68 -1.41 27.79
N TRP A 47 -16.82 -1.15 28.43
CA TRP A 47 -17.85 -0.26 27.87
C TRP A 47 -17.48 1.23 27.83
N ARG A 48 -16.61 1.70 28.73
CA ARG A 48 -16.20 3.13 28.75
C ARG A 48 -15.23 3.50 27.62
N ALA A 49 -14.48 2.53 27.08
CA ALA A 49 -13.58 2.77 25.95
C ALA A 49 -14.37 3.02 24.65
N LEU A 50 -15.28 2.11 24.30
CA LEU A 50 -16.05 2.15 23.03
C LEU A 50 -16.87 3.43 22.85
N CYS A 51 -17.43 4.01 23.92
CA CYS A 51 -18.21 5.25 23.81
C CYS A 51 -17.35 6.53 23.79
N ASN A 52 -16.13 6.51 24.32
CA ASN A 52 -15.23 7.68 24.31
C ASN A 52 -14.37 7.78 23.03
N LEU A 53 -14.19 6.66 22.30
CA LEU A 53 -13.38 6.56 21.09
C LEU A 53 -13.82 7.47 19.92
N ARG A 54 -15.02 8.07 19.99
CA ARG A 54 -15.49 9.06 18.99
C ARG A 54 -14.91 10.47 19.18
N ALA A 55 -14.12 10.72 20.23
CA ALA A 55 -13.68 12.07 20.62
C ALA A 55 -12.15 12.30 20.66
N THR A 56 -11.32 11.25 20.50
CA THR A 56 -9.86 11.35 20.67
C THR A 56 -9.07 10.49 19.69
N LEU A 57 -9.26 10.72 18.38
CA LEU A 57 -8.34 10.27 17.34
C LEU A 57 -7.85 11.51 16.57
N PRO A 58 -6.54 11.67 16.31
CA PRO A 58 -6.04 12.76 15.48
C PRO A 58 -6.56 12.58 14.04
N LEU A 59 -7.09 13.65 13.48
CA LEU A 59 -7.55 13.69 12.09
C LEU A 59 -6.34 13.66 11.15
N HIS A 60 -5.88 12.46 10.77
CA HIS A 60 -4.93 12.31 9.68
C HIS A 60 -5.60 12.68 8.36
N ARG A 61 -5.19 13.82 7.79
CA ARG A 61 -5.57 14.22 6.43
C ARG A 61 -4.91 13.28 5.41
N PRO A 62 -5.58 12.96 4.29
CA PRO A 62 -4.91 12.31 3.16
C PRO A 62 -3.85 13.23 2.56
N LEU A 63 -2.71 12.64 2.18
CA LEU A 63 -1.49 13.33 1.74
C LEU A 63 -1.30 13.33 0.22
N CYS A 64 -2.26 12.82 -0.55
CA CYS A 64 -2.13 12.65 -1.99
C CYS A 64 -3.30 13.36 -2.68
N PRO A 65 -3.09 14.45 -3.45
CA PRO A 65 -4.11 14.96 -4.35
C PRO A 65 -4.34 13.99 -5.52
N PRO A 66 -5.48 14.07 -6.24
CA PRO A 66 -5.65 13.31 -7.47
C PRO A 66 -4.53 13.62 -8.47
N LEU A 67 -4.06 12.59 -9.18
CA LEU A 67 -3.03 12.69 -10.22
C LEU A 67 -3.33 13.90 -11.14
N PRO A 68 -2.33 14.77 -11.41
CA PRO A 68 -2.56 15.96 -12.20
C PRO A 68 -3.09 15.58 -13.59
N PRO A 69 -4.08 16.31 -14.14
CA PRO A 69 -4.56 16.04 -15.48
C PRO A 69 -3.40 16.15 -16.49
N PRO A 70 -3.36 15.30 -17.53
CA PRO A 70 -2.28 15.30 -18.49
C PRO A 70 -2.09 16.70 -19.08
N ARG A 71 -0.83 17.19 -19.07
CA ARG A 71 -0.49 18.54 -19.53
C ARG A 71 -1.09 18.78 -20.94
N PRO A 72 -1.69 19.95 -21.21
CA PRO A 72 -2.28 20.23 -22.51
C PRO A 72 -1.22 20.10 -23.60
N SER A 73 -1.46 19.16 -24.52
CA SER A 73 -0.54 18.79 -25.58
C SER A 73 -0.55 19.84 -26.69
N HIS A 74 0.25 20.89 -26.52
CA HIS A 74 0.55 21.80 -27.62
C HIS A 74 1.33 21.04 -28.72
N GLU A 75 0.57 20.67 -29.75
CA GLU A 75 1.00 20.41 -31.13
C GLU A 75 2.18 19.45 -31.33
N ARG A 76 2.03 18.24 -30.80
CA ARG A 76 2.35 17.05 -31.62
C ARG A 76 1.11 16.19 -31.71
N ARG A 77 0.59 16.01 -32.94
CA ARG A 77 -0.52 15.10 -33.20
C ARG A 77 -0.23 13.76 -32.52
N PRO A 78 -1.15 13.20 -31.72
CA PRO A 78 -0.97 11.84 -31.22
C PRO A 78 -0.90 10.92 -32.44
N ALA A 79 0.26 10.31 -32.64
CA ALA A 79 0.38 9.18 -33.54
C ALA A 79 -0.42 8.04 -32.89
N VAL A 80 -1.71 7.94 -33.25
CA VAL A 80 -2.55 6.79 -32.92
C VAL A 80 -1.72 5.55 -33.19
N PRO A 81 -1.45 4.68 -32.20
CA PRO A 81 -0.80 3.41 -32.46
C PRO A 81 -1.73 2.63 -33.37
N LYS A 82 -1.45 2.69 -34.68
CA LYS A 82 -2.26 2.02 -35.69
C LYS A 82 -2.23 0.55 -35.32
N ALA A 83 -3.40 -0.01 -34.99
CA ALA A 83 -3.55 -1.37 -34.51
C ALA A 83 -3.07 -2.36 -35.58
N LEU A 84 -1.76 -2.58 -35.59
CA LEU A 84 -1.04 -3.56 -36.39
C LEU A 84 -1.01 -4.84 -35.58
N GLY A 85 -2.20 -5.44 -35.42
CA GLY A 85 -2.29 -6.84 -35.06
C GLY A 85 -1.44 -7.66 -36.05
N PRO A 86 -0.76 -8.72 -35.61
CA PRO A 86 0.21 -9.43 -36.42
C PRO A 86 -0.48 -10.20 -37.54
N ALA A 87 -0.71 -9.53 -38.68
CA ALA A 87 -1.00 -10.16 -39.96
C ALA A 87 0.29 -10.76 -40.56
N VAL A 88 0.97 -11.59 -39.76
CA VAL A 88 2.05 -12.48 -40.18
C VAL A 88 1.40 -13.57 -41.00
N ARG A 89 1.58 -13.52 -42.33
CA ARG A 89 1.35 -14.67 -43.19
C ARG A 89 2.67 -15.37 -43.38
N SER A 90 2.73 -16.63 -42.99
CA SER A 90 3.85 -17.52 -43.21
C SER A 90 4.06 -17.77 -44.71
N THR A 91 5.29 -17.61 -45.15
CA THR A 91 5.80 -18.20 -46.40
C THR A 91 6.93 -19.14 -45.99
N GLU A 92 6.65 -20.44 -46.05
CA GLU A 92 7.63 -21.54 -45.95
C GLU A 92 8.66 -21.41 -44.81
N GLY A 93 8.15 -21.33 -43.58
CA GLY A 93 8.92 -21.39 -42.35
C GLY A 93 7.99 -21.49 -41.14
N SER A 94 8.44 -22.11 -40.05
CA SER A 94 7.70 -22.10 -38.78
C SER A 94 7.51 -20.65 -38.32
N PRO A 95 6.31 -20.26 -37.82
CA PRO A 95 6.10 -18.90 -37.33
C PRO A 95 6.99 -18.63 -36.11
N VAL A 96 7.56 -17.42 -36.05
CA VAL A 96 8.33 -16.97 -34.86
C VAL A 96 7.46 -17.11 -33.62
N SER A 97 7.91 -17.91 -32.65
CA SER A 97 7.26 -17.98 -31.34
C SER A 97 7.31 -16.61 -30.66
N LEU A 98 6.20 -16.18 -30.06
CA LEU A 98 6.15 -14.93 -29.29
C LEU A 98 7.23 -14.88 -28.20
N ASN A 99 7.58 -16.01 -27.59
CA ASN A 99 8.67 -16.09 -26.62
C ASN A 99 10.06 -15.88 -27.27
N ALA A 100 10.30 -16.43 -28.47
CA ALA A 100 11.55 -16.23 -29.19
C ALA A 100 11.72 -14.76 -29.64
N PHE A 101 10.61 -14.14 -30.08
CA PHE A 101 10.57 -12.72 -30.40
C PHE A 101 10.81 -11.84 -29.17
N ALA A 102 10.11 -12.09 -28.06
CA ALA A 102 10.28 -11.34 -26.81
C ALA A 102 11.69 -11.47 -26.24
N HIS A 103 12.25 -12.69 -26.20
CA HIS A 103 13.63 -12.92 -25.78
C HIS A 103 14.62 -12.13 -26.64
N ALA A 104 14.46 -12.15 -27.96
CA ALA A 104 15.30 -11.37 -28.87
C ALA A 104 15.13 -9.85 -28.69
N LEU A 105 14.00 -9.35 -28.19
CA LEU A 105 13.83 -7.93 -27.86
C LEU A 105 14.48 -7.52 -26.53
N LEU A 106 14.78 -8.47 -25.63
CA LEU A 106 15.31 -8.17 -24.29
C LEU A 106 16.81 -8.43 -24.18
N GLU A 107 17.31 -9.45 -24.90
CA GLU A 107 18.73 -9.82 -24.93
C GLU A 107 19.47 -9.02 -26.02
N PRO A 108 20.38 -8.07 -25.69
CA PRO A 108 21.05 -7.22 -26.68
C PRO A 108 21.96 -7.98 -27.64
N SER A 109 22.53 -9.12 -27.22
CA SER A 109 23.40 -9.95 -28.06
C SER A 109 22.66 -10.93 -28.97
N ALA A 110 21.36 -11.16 -28.73
CA ALA A 110 20.59 -12.13 -29.49
C ALA A 110 20.46 -11.73 -30.98
N PRO A 111 20.58 -12.69 -31.92
CA PRO A 111 20.34 -12.44 -33.33
C PRO A 111 18.86 -12.08 -33.56
N VAL A 112 18.60 -11.37 -34.65
CA VAL A 112 17.22 -11.15 -35.11
C VAL A 112 16.63 -12.48 -35.58
N PRO A 113 15.43 -12.89 -35.13
CA PRO A 113 14.78 -14.10 -35.60
C PRO A 113 14.68 -14.13 -37.13
N ALA A 114 15.14 -15.21 -37.75
CA ALA A 114 15.37 -15.32 -39.19
C ALA A 114 14.08 -15.26 -40.03
N GLU A 115 12.95 -15.57 -39.40
CA GLU A 115 11.63 -15.66 -40.01
C GLU A 115 10.88 -14.30 -39.99
N LEU A 116 11.50 -13.24 -39.46
CA LEU A 116 10.97 -11.87 -39.53
C LEU A 116 11.22 -11.23 -40.90
N VAL A 117 10.19 -10.60 -41.46
CA VAL A 117 10.25 -9.91 -42.76
C VAL A 117 9.70 -8.49 -42.68
N VAL A 118 10.33 -7.57 -43.42
CA VAL A 118 9.91 -6.16 -43.47
C VAL A 118 8.99 -5.93 -44.67
N ARG A 119 7.67 -5.85 -44.43
CA ARG A 119 6.65 -5.68 -45.48
C ARG A 119 6.89 -4.54 -46.49
N ASN A 120 7.48 -3.43 -46.04
CA ASN A 120 7.68 -2.23 -46.87
C ASN A 120 9.14 -2.05 -47.33
N GLY A 121 9.96 -3.10 -47.21
CA GLY A 121 11.40 -3.03 -47.47
C GLY A 121 12.20 -2.20 -46.46
N GLY A 122 13.52 -2.22 -46.66
CA GLY A 122 14.52 -1.61 -45.77
C GLY A 122 15.14 -2.62 -44.79
N ASN A 123 16.13 -2.15 -44.02
CA ASN A 123 16.98 -2.99 -43.20
C ASN A 123 16.24 -3.57 -41.98
N LEU A 124 16.03 -4.89 -41.97
CA LEU A 124 15.40 -5.63 -40.87
C LEU A 124 16.14 -5.44 -39.54
N VAL A 125 17.46 -5.59 -39.56
CA VAL A 125 18.32 -5.49 -38.35
C VAL A 125 18.19 -4.10 -37.72
N GLN A 126 18.22 -3.05 -38.54
CA GLN A 126 18.05 -1.67 -38.08
C GLN A 126 16.65 -1.44 -37.48
N ARG A 127 15.58 -1.93 -38.12
CA ARG A 127 14.21 -1.80 -37.58
C ARG A 127 14.02 -2.60 -36.29
N PHE A 128 14.61 -3.79 -36.20
CA PHE A 128 14.55 -4.61 -35.00
C PHE A 128 15.34 -3.99 -33.84
N ALA A 129 16.51 -3.39 -34.11
CA ALA A 129 17.27 -2.65 -33.11
C ALA A 129 16.49 -1.44 -32.55
N VAL A 130 15.77 -0.70 -33.40
CA VAL A 130 14.85 0.37 -32.93
C VAL A 130 13.73 -0.20 -32.05
N HIS A 131 13.15 -1.34 -32.42
CA HIS A 131 12.10 -1.97 -31.61
C HIS A 131 12.61 -2.44 -30.25
N ARG A 132 13.75 -3.13 -30.22
CA ARG A 132 14.49 -3.54 -29.00
C ARG A 132 14.74 -2.35 -28.07
N ASN A 133 15.29 -1.25 -28.61
CA ASN A 133 15.55 -0.04 -27.83
C ASN A 133 14.27 0.57 -27.26
N ASN A 134 13.22 0.71 -28.07
CA ASN A 134 11.94 1.27 -27.61
C ASN A 134 11.29 0.39 -26.55
N THR A 135 11.36 -0.94 -26.67
CA THR A 135 10.84 -1.88 -25.65
C THR A 135 11.55 -1.68 -24.31
N LEU A 136 12.89 -1.63 -24.30
CA LEU A 136 13.66 -1.39 -23.08
C LEU A 136 13.31 -0.02 -22.46
N VAL A 137 13.26 1.05 -23.26
CA VAL A 137 12.94 2.40 -22.79
C VAL A 137 11.53 2.45 -22.19
N SER A 138 10.51 1.93 -22.86
CA SER A 138 9.14 1.95 -22.34
C SER A 138 8.95 1.13 -21.06
N LEU A 139 9.70 0.04 -20.87
CA LEU A 139 9.66 -0.74 -19.62
C LEU A 139 10.37 -0.01 -18.47
N VAL A 140 11.48 0.68 -18.75
CA VAL A 140 12.15 1.55 -17.76
C VAL A 140 11.27 2.76 -17.40
N ASP A 141 10.61 3.39 -18.37
CA ASP A 141 9.68 4.50 -18.13
C ASP A 141 8.45 4.06 -17.32
N ALA A 142 7.93 2.84 -17.57
CA ALA A 142 6.83 2.27 -16.78
C ALA A 142 7.23 2.00 -15.31
N LEU A 143 8.46 1.52 -15.07
CA LEU A 143 9.01 1.41 -13.72
C LEU A 143 9.19 2.81 -13.10
N GLN A 144 9.73 3.79 -13.82
CA GLN A 144 9.91 5.15 -13.28
C GLN A 144 8.58 5.82 -12.91
N ALA A 145 7.51 5.54 -13.66
CA ALA A 145 6.15 6.00 -13.33
C ALA A 145 5.52 5.27 -12.13
N SER A 146 5.98 4.06 -11.82
CA SER A 146 5.49 3.24 -10.70
C SER A 146 6.31 3.41 -9.42
N TYR A 147 7.57 3.85 -9.55
CA TYR A 147 8.54 4.04 -8.47
C TYR A 147 9.14 5.47 -8.45
N PRO A 148 8.31 6.55 -8.46
CA PRO A 148 8.81 7.93 -8.55
C PRO A 148 9.69 8.34 -7.37
N VAL A 149 9.40 7.94 -6.13
CA VAL A 149 10.19 8.30 -4.95
C VAL A 149 11.53 7.56 -4.95
N VAL A 150 11.56 6.27 -5.32
CA VAL A 150 12.84 5.56 -5.55
C VAL A 150 13.67 6.25 -6.63
N ALA A 151 13.04 6.73 -7.72
CA ALA A 151 13.72 7.45 -8.79
C ALA A 151 14.26 8.83 -8.37
N GLU A 152 13.55 9.53 -7.48
CA GLU A 152 14.00 10.80 -6.89
C GLU A 152 15.19 10.59 -5.95
N LEU A 153 15.10 9.62 -5.02
CA LEU A 153 16.12 9.31 -4.03
C LEU A 153 17.49 8.95 -4.63
N VAL A 154 17.51 8.21 -5.74
CA VAL A 154 18.76 7.78 -6.42
C VAL A 154 19.15 8.67 -7.61
N GLY A 155 18.25 9.53 -8.07
CA GLY A 155 18.38 10.31 -9.29
C GLY A 155 18.15 9.50 -10.58
N GLU A 156 17.61 10.18 -11.60
CA GLU A 156 17.14 9.55 -12.85
C GLU A 156 18.20 8.67 -13.55
N ALA A 157 19.46 9.12 -13.61
CA ALA A 157 20.52 8.39 -14.30
C ALA A 157 20.82 7.03 -13.65
N PHE A 158 20.87 6.97 -12.31
CA PHE A 158 21.06 5.71 -11.58
C PHE A 158 19.81 4.84 -11.67
N PHE A 159 18.61 5.45 -11.51
CA PHE A 159 17.35 4.73 -11.63
C PHE A 159 17.22 4.03 -12.98
N ARG A 160 17.46 4.74 -14.09
CA ARG A 160 17.37 4.17 -15.45
C ARG A 160 18.38 3.05 -15.69
N ALA A 161 19.59 3.15 -15.12
CA ALA A 161 20.59 2.08 -15.19
C ALA A 161 20.14 0.83 -14.40
N MET A 162 19.70 1.02 -13.16
CA MET A 162 19.20 -0.03 -12.25
C MET A 162 17.96 -0.73 -12.81
N ALA A 163 16.94 0.03 -13.22
CA ALA A 163 15.74 -0.46 -13.88
C ALA A 163 16.07 -1.18 -15.19
N GLY A 164 17.03 -0.70 -15.98
CA GLY A 164 17.50 -1.37 -17.18
C GLY A 164 18.10 -2.76 -16.92
N VAL A 165 18.77 -2.96 -15.78
CA VAL A 165 19.25 -4.29 -15.35
C VAL A 165 18.06 -5.17 -14.95
N TYR A 166 17.15 -4.66 -14.12
CA TYR A 166 15.93 -5.38 -13.73
C TYR A 166 15.12 -5.85 -14.95
N VAL A 167 14.89 -4.99 -15.95
CA VAL A 167 14.11 -5.34 -17.15
C VAL A 167 14.67 -6.53 -17.93
N ARG A 168 16.00 -6.69 -17.94
CA ARG A 168 16.66 -7.84 -18.60
C ARG A 168 16.60 -9.13 -17.79
N GLN A 169 16.56 -9.04 -16.45
CA GLN A 169 16.52 -10.20 -15.55
C GLN A 169 15.09 -10.66 -15.24
N SER A 170 14.15 -9.71 -15.18
CA SER A 170 12.76 -9.86 -14.78
C SER A 170 11.85 -9.20 -15.83
N PRO A 171 11.70 -9.80 -17.02
CA PRO A 171 10.83 -9.26 -18.05
C PRO A 171 9.34 -9.41 -17.70
N PRO A 172 8.46 -8.56 -18.25
CA PRO A 172 7.03 -8.63 -17.95
C PRO A 172 6.39 -9.94 -18.46
N THR A 173 5.67 -10.61 -17.57
CA THR A 173 4.89 -11.83 -17.87
C THR A 173 3.44 -11.54 -18.30
N SER A 174 3.03 -10.28 -18.23
CA SER A 174 1.67 -9.79 -18.51
C SER A 174 1.74 -8.55 -19.42
N PRO A 175 0.77 -8.33 -20.32
CA PRO A 175 0.66 -7.08 -21.08
C PRO A 175 0.22 -5.88 -20.21
N VAL A 176 -0.19 -6.11 -18.96
CA VAL A 176 -0.64 -5.08 -18.01
C VAL A 176 0.58 -4.51 -17.27
N LEU A 177 1.13 -3.40 -17.78
CA LEU A 177 2.32 -2.77 -17.21
C LEU A 177 2.11 -2.11 -15.84
N SER A 178 0.87 -1.86 -15.40
CA SER A 178 0.59 -1.30 -14.07
C SER A 178 0.90 -2.26 -12.91
N HIS A 179 1.14 -3.55 -13.19
CA HIS A 179 1.62 -4.53 -12.21
C HIS A 179 3.10 -4.89 -12.45
N TYR A 180 3.77 -4.24 -13.41
CA TYR A 180 5.16 -4.53 -13.72
C TYR A 180 6.10 -3.87 -12.69
N GLY A 181 7.06 -4.64 -12.19
CA GLY A 181 7.94 -4.20 -11.10
C GLY A 181 7.56 -4.73 -9.71
N GLN A 182 6.53 -5.57 -9.56
CA GLN A 182 6.09 -6.08 -8.25
C GLN A 182 7.21 -6.67 -7.35
N ASP A 183 8.29 -7.19 -7.95
CA ASP A 183 9.47 -7.80 -7.29
C ASP A 183 10.71 -6.86 -7.29
N PHE A 184 10.53 -5.57 -7.64
CA PHE A 184 11.62 -4.60 -7.82
C PHE A 184 12.26 -4.20 -6.49
N ASP A 185 11.51 -4.21 -5.39
CA ASP A 185 12.04 -4.03 -4.04
C ASP A 185 13.06 -5.12 -3.67
N ARG A 186 12.72 -6.38 -3.96
CA ARG A 186 13.59 -7.55 -3.74
C ARG A 186 14.82 -7.50 -4.64
N PHE A 187 14.67 -6.99 -5.87
CA PHE A 187 15.80 -6.74 -6.75
C PHE A 187 16.72 -5.65 -6.19
N ILE A 188 16.19 -4.50 -5.76
CA ILE A 188 16.97 -3.41 -5.14
C ILE A 188 17.72 -3.92 -3.91
N ALA A 189 17.09 -4.74 -3.07
CA ALA A 189 17.71 -5.34 -1.88
C ALA A 189 18.92 -6.26 -2.20
N ALA A 190 19.03 -6.75 -3.44
CA ALA A 190 20.14 -7.58 -3.92
C ALA A 190 21.07 -6.84 -4.91
N PHE A 191 20.76 -5.59 -5.27
CA PHE A 191 21.52 -4.82 -6.25
C PHE A 191 22.71 -4.12 -5.59
N GLU A 192 23.92 -4.66 -5.79
CA GLU A 192 25.15 -4.22 -5.11
C GLU A 192 25.36 -2.68 -5.08
N PRO A 193 25.15 -1.94 -6.18
CA PRO A 193 25.32 -0.48 -6.18
C PRO A 193 24.32 0.30 -5.31
N ALA A 194 23.21 -0.32 -4.89
CA ALA A 194 22.19 0.29 -4.03
C ALA A 194 22.29 -0.14 -2.55
N LEU A 195 23.21 -1.04 -2.18
CA LEU A 195 23.36 -1.53 -0.79
C LEU A 195 23.74 -0.44 0.22
N THR A 196 24.22 0.72 -0.24
CA THR A 196 24.48 1.90 0.57
C THR A 196 23.20 2.62 1.03
N LEU A 197 22.04 2.28 0.46
CA LEU A 197 20.73 2.86 0.76
C LEU A 197 19.77 1.75 1.28
N PRO A 198 19.99 1.22 2.51
CA PRO A 198 19.30 0.02 2.98
C PRO A 198 17.78 0.21 3.18
N TYR A 199 17.31 1.45 3.26
CA TYR A 199 15.89 1.81 3.29
C TYR A 199 15.21 1.79 1.92
N LEU A 200 15.95 1.83 0.80
CA LEU A 200 15.40 1.96 -0.55
C LEU A 200 14.45 0.81 -0.95
N PRO A 201 14.71 -0.47 -0.60
CA PRO A 201 13.73 -1.54 -0.78
C PRO A 201 12.42 -1.31 -0.03
N SER A 202 12.46 -0.71 1.17
CA SER A 202 11.26 -0.43 1.95
C SER A 202 10.42 0.69 1.31
N VAL A 203 11.05 1.68 0.67
CA VAL A 203 10.34 2.69 -0.15
C VAL A 203 9.68 2.02 -1.36
N ALA A 204 10.41 1.15 -2.06
CA ALA A 204 9.89 0.40 -3.20
C ALA A 204 8.69 -0.50 -2.82
N GLN A 205 8.68 -1.10 -1.63
CA GLN A 205 7.52 -1.87 -1.12
C GLN A 205 6.28 -0.99 -0.94
N VAL A 206 6.44 0.24 -0.45
CA VAL A 206 5.34 1.20 -0.31
C VAL A 206 4.79 1.61 -1.67
N GLU A 207 5.65 1.89 -2.65
CA GLU A 207 5.23 2.26 -4.00
C GLU A 207 4.54 1.09 -4.75
N ALA A 208 5.05 -0.13 -4.59
CA ALA A 208 4.36 -1.33 -5.09
C ALA A 208 2.98 -1.52 -4.45
N ALA A 209 2.85 -1.29 -3.14
CA ALA A 209 1.59 -1.34 -2.43
C ALA A 209 0.61 -0.22 -2.85
N CYS A 210 1.11 0.99 -3.13
CA CYS A 210 0.32 2.07 -3.76
C CYS A 210 -0.29 1.58 -5.08
N ALA A 211 0.53 1.01 -5.97
CA ALA A 211 0.06 0.49 -7.25
C ALA A 211 -1.01 -0.61 -7.09
N LEU A 212 -0.81 -1.57 -6.18
CA LEU A 212 -1.80 -2.61 -5.87
C LEU A 212 -3.12 -2.04 -5.34
N SER A 213 -3.05 -1.11 -4.39
CA SER A 213 -4.21 -0.47 -3.76
C SER A 213 -5.02 0.43 -4.71
N LEU A 214 -4.33 1.11 -5.65
CA LEU A 214 -4.95 1.93 -6.69
C LEU A 214 -5.72 1.09 -7.72
N HIS A 215 -5.23 -0.09 -8.09
CA HIS A 215 -5.86 -0.97 -9.08
C HIS A 215 -6.82 -2.01 -8.48
N ALA A 216 -6.86 -2.14 -7.15
CA ALA A 216 -7.81 -3.00 -6.46
C ALA A 216 -9.26 -2.56 -6.67
N ALA A 217 -10.17 -3.54 -6.76
CA ALA A 217 -11.60 -3.32 -6.97
C ALA A 217 -12.23 -2.42 -5.90
N ASP A 218 -13.22 -1.62 -6.28
CA ASP A 218 -14.00 -0.84 -5.31
C ASP A 218 -14.79 -1.73 -4.36
N HIS A 219 -14.97 -1.27 -3.12
CA HIS A 219 -15.78 -1.94 -2.10
C HIS A 219 -16.72 -0.96 -1.40
N VAL A 220 -17.75 -1.50 -0.77
CA VAL A 220 -18.60 -0.76 0.17
C VAL A 220 -18.23 -1.23 1.58
N PRO A 221 -17.82 -0.33 2.50
CA PRO A 221 -17.59 -0.68 3.89
C PRO A 221 -18.86 -1.21 4.56
N MET A 222 -18.70 -2.11 5.53
CA MET A 222 -19.80 -2.59 6.36
C MET A 222 -20.29 -1.45 7.26
N ASP A 223 -21.60 -1.23 7.27
CA ASP A 223 -22.25 -0.22 8.14
C ASP A 223 -21.95 -0.51 9.63
N PRO A 224 -21.47 0.48 10.42
CA PRO A 224 -21.22 0.32 11.84
C PRO A 224 -22.41 -0.25 12.65
N GLU A 225 -23.66 0.04 12.27
CA GLU A 225 -24.84 -0.55 12.93
C GLU A 225 -25.04 -2.04 12.59
N GLN A 226 -24.63 -2.48 11.39
CA GLN A 226 -24.57 -3.89 11.03
C GLN A 226 -23.46 -4.61 11.80
N VAL A 227 -22.27 -3.99 11.92
CA VAL A 227 -21.16 -4.54 12.71
C VAL A 227 -21.57 -4.73 14.17
N ALA A 228 -22.18 -3.71 14.78
CA ALA A 228 -22.69 -3.78 16.15
C ALA A 228 -23.72 -4.91 16.34
N ARG A 229 -24.67 -5.08 15.41
CA ARG A 229 -25.65 -6.18 15.43
C ARG A 229 -25.01 -7.56 15.29
N VAL A 230 -24.00 -7.71 14.43
CA VAL A 230 -23.29 -8.99 14.25
C VAL A 230 -22.50 -9.37 15.49
N ILE A 231 -21.81 -8.41 16.12
CA ILE A 231 -21.04 -8.64 17.36
C ILE A 231 -21.98 -8.93 18.54
N ALA A 232 -23.13 -8.25 18.63
CA ALA A 232 -24.15 -8.52 19.65
C ALA A 232 -24.78 -9.93 19.51
N GLY A 233 -24.65 -10.58 18.35
CA GLY A 233 -25.14 -11.94 18.07
C GLY A 233 -24.35 -13.09 18.71
N GLY A 234 -23.51 -12.82 19.72
CA GLY A 234 -22.93 -13.82 20.63
C GLY A 234 -22.23 -14.99 19.95
N ASP A 235 -22.76 -16.20 20.16
CA ASP A 235 -22.22 -17.50 19.71
C ASP A 235 -21.82 -17.56 18.23
N SER A 236 -22.40 -16.68 17.40
CA SER A 236 -22.05 -16.59 15.98
C SER A 236 -20.59 -16.13 15.76
N LEU A 237 -20.01 -15.33 16.67
CA LEU A 237 -18.73 -14.63 16.49
C LEU A 237 -17.53 -15.58 16.35
N ALA A 238 -17.51 -16.69 17.09
CA ALA A 238 -16.47 -17.72 16.97
C ALA A 238 -16.43 -18.37 15.57
N ARG A 239 -17.52 -18.27 14.81
CA ARG A 239 -17.66 -18.77 13.43
C ARG A 239 -17.56 -17.67 12.37
N ARG A 240 -17.39 -16.40 12.74
CA ARG A 240 -17.25 -15.30 11.77
C ARG A 240 -15.85 -15.31 11.15
N GLY A 241 -15.78 -15.24 9.84
CA GLY A 241 -14.61 -14.69 9.14
C GLY A 241 -14.65 -13.17 9.17
N CYS A 242 -13.64 -12.54 8.57
CA CYS A 242 -13.66 -11.12 8.24
C CYS A 242 -13.26 -10.97 6.77
N ARG A 243 -14.14 -10.37 5.94
CA ARG A 243 -13.76 -9.91 4.61
C ARG A 243 -13.27 -8.47 4.75
N LEU A 244 -11.98 -8.27 4.55
CA LEU A 244 -11.36 -6.94 4.53
C LEU A 244 -11.48 -6.30 3.14
N ALA A 245 -11.23 -5.00 3.08
CA ALA A 245 -11.19 -4.23 1.84
C ALA A 245 -10.13 -4.80 0.87
N PRO A 246 -10.46 -4.99 -0.42
CA PRO A 246 -9.49 -5.45 -1.43
C PRO A 246 -8.37 -4.42 -1.68
N THR A 247 -8.60 -3.14 -1.34
CA THR A 247 -7.60 -2.07 -1.41
C THR A 247 -6.59 -2.10 -0.26
N LEU A 248 -6.77 -2.94 0.77
CA LEU A 248 -5.91 -2.97 1.94
C LEU A 248 -4.64 -3.79 1.69
N VAL A 249 -3.47 -3.20 1.91
CA VAL A 249 -2.16 -3.85 1.79
C VAL A 249 -1.39 -3.77 3.11
N PRO A 250 -1.12 -4.90 3.80
CA PRO A 250 -0.39 -4.93 5.07
C PRO A 250 1.13 -5.07 4.90
N LEU A 251 1.88 -4.02 5.21
CA LEU A 251 3.35 -3.98 5.11
C LEU A 251 4.02 -4.05 6.49
N SER A 252 5.13 -4.79 6.55
CA SER A 252 6.10 -4.73 7.66
C SER A 252 7.45 -4.46 7.03
N LEU A 253 7.90 -3.22 7.14
CA LEU A 253 9.10 -2.68 6.54
C LEU A 253 10.26 -2.82 7.52
N THR A 254 11.44 -3.19 7.02
CA THR A 254 12.66 -3.33 7.84
C THR A 254 13.30 -1.99 8.18
N HIS A 255 12.89 -0.93 7.47
CA HIS A 255 13.41 0.45 7.53
C HIS A 255 12.25 1.43 7.38
N ALA A 256 12.51 2.73 7.55
CA ALA A 256 11.47 3.77 7.60
C ALA A 256 10.90 4.16 6.21
N GLY A 257 10.69 3.17 5.33
CA GLY A 257 10.27 3.38 3.94
C GLY A 257 8.92 4.09 3.80
N ALA A 258 7.99 3.89 4.75
CA ALA A 258 6.70 4.59 4.73
C ALA A 258 6.84 6.05 5.15
N ALA A 259 7.63 6.35 6.19
CA ALA A 259 7.92 7.74 6.58
C ALA A 259 8.65 8.49 5.47
N ILE A 260 9.67 7.86 4.85
CA ILE A 260 10.41 8.44 3.71
C ILE A 260 9.46 8.69 2.54
N TRP A 261 8.62 7.72 2.16
CA TRP A 261 7.66 7.90 1.07
C TRP A 261 6.66 9.03 1.36
N MET A 262 6.14 9.13 2.59
CA MET A 262 5.23 10.20 3.03
C MET A 262 5.89 11.59 3.01
N ALA A 263 7.19 11.67 3.25
CA ALA A 263 7.98 12.91 3.17
C ALA A 263 8.35 13.34 1.73
N HIS A 264 8.03 12.53 0.71
CA HIS A 264 8.14 12.89 -0.71
C HIS A 264 6.76 13.14 -1.37
N GLN A 265 5.67 13.17 -0.60
CA GLN A 265 4.35 13.50 -1.14
C GLN A 265 4.15 15.02 -1.28
N PRO A 266 3.34 15.49 -2.25
CA PRO A 266 2.95 16.90 -2.35
C PRO A 266 2.33 17.43 -1.06
N ASP A 267 2.61 18.69 -0.72
CA ASP A 267 2.07 19.39 0.46
C ASP A 267 2.32 18.68 1.82
N THR A 268 3.33 17.79 1.88
CA THR A 268 3.70 17.06 3.09
C THR A 268 4.25 17.98 4.18
N THR A 269 3.91 17.68 5.43
CA THR A 269 4.46 18.33 6.63
C THR A 269 5.55 17.50 7.31
N PHE A 270 5.99 16.40 6.70
CA PHE A 270 7.01 15.51 7.26
C PHE A 270 8.42 16.05 6.96
N GLU A 271 9.18 16.34 8.02
CA GLU A 271 10.58 16.75 7.90
C GLU A 271 11.48 15.53 7.68
N LEU A 272 12.12 15.43 6.50
CA LEU A 272 13.09 14.37 6.18
C LEU A 272 14.21 14.24 7.23
N SER A 273 14.63 15.36 7.83
CA SER A 273 15.66 15.41 8.88
C SER A 273 15.26 14.77 10.21
N ALA A 274 13.97 14.53 10.44
CA ALA A 274 13.46 13.89 11.65
C ALA A 274 13.28 12.37 11.53
N ILE A 275 13.52 11.80 10.33
CA ILE A 275 13.28 10.37 10.06
C ILE A 275 14.53 9.56 10.40
N ASP A 276 14.44 8.67 11.39
CA ASP A 276 15.42 7.59 11.54
C ASP A 276 15.19 6.54 10.45
N THR A 277 16.00 6.62 9.39
CA THR A 277 15.90 5.69 8.25
C THR A 277 16.05 4.21 8.64
N GLY A 278 16.69 3.90 9.77
CA GLY A 278 16.89 2.55 10.29
C GLY A 278 15.69 1.98 11.05
N GLN A 279 14.67 2.78 11.36
CA GLN A 279 13.53 2.35 12.16
C GLN A 279 12.59 1.43 11.35
N PRO A 280 12.32 0.18 11.79
CA PRO A 280 11.31 -0.67 11.18
C PRO A 280 9.90 -0.08 11.36
N GLN A 281 9.02 -0.27 10.37
CA GLN A 281 7.64 0.24 10.40
C GLN A 281 6.62 -0.86 10.06
N GLU A 282 5.53 -0.94 10.82
CA GLU A 282 4.34 -1.68 10.42
C GLU A 282 3.29 -0.68 9.92
N VAL A 283 2.81 -0.85 8.69
CA VAL A 283 1.80 0.05 8.09
C VAL A 283 0.70 -0.71 7.37
N LEU A 284 -0.50 -0.13 7.41
CA LEU A 284 -1.63 -0.51 6.58
C LEU A 284 -1.82 0.57 5.50
N LEU A 285 -1.67 0.18 4.25
CA LEU A 285 -1.88 1.06 3.10
C LEU A 285 -3.24 0.76 2.47
N HIS A 286 -4.04 1.79 2.18
CA HIS A 286 -5.31 1.63 1.48
C HIS A 286 -5.68 2.83 0.61
N ARG A 287 -6.56 2.62 -0.38
CA ARG A 287 -7.17 3.69 -1.17
C ARG A 287 -8.36 4.28 -0.42
N SER A 288 -8.51 5.60 -0.48
CA SER A 288 -9.70 6.35 -0.12
C SER A 288 -10.24 7.09 -1.36
N SER A 289 -11.33 7.85 -1.21
CA SER A 289 -11.83 8.74 -2.27
C SER A 289 -10.90 9.92 -2.58
N GLU A 290 -10.01 10.28 -1.65
CA GLU A 290 -9.12 11.43 -1.78
C GLU A 290 -7.72 11.02 -2.29
N GLY A 291 -7.29 9.77 -2.05
CA GLY A 291 -6.01 9.25 -2.53
C GLY A 291 -5.57 7.99 -1.78
N VAL A 292 -4.28 7.64 -1.91
CA VAL A 292 -3.67 6.60 -1.07
C VAL A 292 -3.45 7.13 0.35
N VAL A 293 -3.81 6.31 1.33
CA VAL A 293 -3.63 6.55 2.77
C VAL A 293 -2.66 5.51 3.30
N VAL A 294 -1.63 5.97 4.01
CA VAL A 294 -0.71 5.15 4.79
C VAL A 294 -1.05 5.37 6.26
N TRP A 295 -1.41 4.30 6.96
CA TRP A 295 -1.77 4.32 8.38
C TRP A 295 -0.77 3.47 9.16
N GLU A 296 -0.10 4.07 10.14
CA GLU A 296 0.62 3.35 11.21
C GLU A 296 -0.40 2.91 12.27
N PRO A 297 -0.72 1.60 12.37
CA PRO A 297 -1.74 1.13 13.29
C PRO A 297 -1.15 0.78 14.66
N PRO A 298 -2.00 0.51 15.68
CA PRO A 298 -1.55 -0.09 16.93
C PRO A 298 -0.79 -1.41 16.71
N ALA A 299 0.09 -1.74 17.66
CA ALA A 299 0.86 -3.01 17.67
C ALA A 299 -0.05 -4.23 17.43
N GLY A 300 0.45 -5.21 16.69
CA GLY A 300 -0.28 -6.43 16.31
C GLY A 300 -1.35 -6.26 15.21
N THR A 301 -1.73 -5.04 14.82
CA THR A 301 -2.80 -4.85 13.81
C THR A 301 -2.42 -5.39 12.43
N VAL A 302 -1.18 -5.21 11.98
CA VAL A 302 -0.72 -5.74 10.68
C VAL A 302 -0.71 -7.27 10.70
N ALA A 303 -0.27 -7.88 11.81
CA ALA A 303 -0.35 -9.32 12.01
C ALA A 303 -1.82 -9.82 11.99
N LEU A 304 -2.74 -9.13 12.68
CA LEU A 304 -4.17 -9.44 12.66
C LEU A 304 -4.73 -9.41 11.23
N VAL A 305 -4.47 -8.34 10.48
CA VAL A 305 -4.91 -8.19 9.09
C VAL A 305 -4.41 -9.35 8.22
N ARG A 306 -3.13 -9.73 8.33
CA ARG A 306 -2.59 -10.88 7.57
C ARG A 306 -3.27 -12.20 7.94
N GLN A 307 -3.53 -12.46 9.23
CA GLN A 307 -4.25 -13.67 9.63
C GLN A 307 -5.68 -13.72 9.08
N LEU A 308 -6.39 -12.58 9.06
CA LEU A 308 -7.73 -12.47 8.47
C LEU A 308 -7.70 -12.64 6.94
N MET A 309 -6.72 -12.06 6.24
CA MET A 309 -6.52 -12.26 4.80
C MET A 309 -6.18 -13.72 4.45
N ASN A 310 -5.46 -14.42 5.32
CA ASN A 310 -5.20 -15.86 5.22
C ASN A 310 -6.44 -16.73 5.54
N GLY A 311 -7.61 -16.13 5.80
CA GLY A 311 -8.86 -16.85 6.01
C GLY A 311 -9.08 -17.40 7.41
N LEU A 312 -8.27 -17.03 8.42
CA LEU A 312 -8.56 -17.39 9.81
C LEU A 312 -9.87 -16.74 10.27
N ARG A 313 -10.61 -17.45 11.14
CA ARG A 313 -11.79 -16.89 11.81
C ARG A 313 -11.36 -15.75 12.72
N LEU A 314 -12.24 -14.76 12.90
CA LEU A 314 -11.95 -13.52 13.64
C LEU A 314 -11.35 -13.79 15.02
N ILE A 315 -12.00 -14.65 15.83
CA ILE A 315 -11.51 -15.01 17.16
C ILE A 315 -10.17 -15.77 17.12
N GLN A 316 -9.97 -16.64 16.11
CA GLN A 316 -8.71 -17.39 15.97
C GLN A 316 -7.54 -16.46 15.60
N ALA A 317 -7.78 -15.49 14.72
CA ALA A 317 -6.78 -14.47 14.36
C ALA A 317 -6.43 -13.57 15.55
N VAL A 318 -7.42 -13.11 16.32
CA VAL A 318 -7.22 -12.33 17.55
C VAL A 318 -6.41 -13.11 18.59
N GLN A 319 -6.74 -14.38 18.81
CA GLN A 319 -6.01 -15.25 19.73
C GLN A 319 -4.57 -15.52 19.29
N ALA A 320 -4.32 -15.68 17.99
CA ALA A 320 -2.98 -15.91 17.46
C ALA A 320 -2.05 -14.69 17.69
N VAL A 321 -2.55 -13.47 17.46
CA VAL A 321 -1.77 -12.25 17.68
C VAL A 321 -1.55 -11.99 19.17
N ALA A 322 -2.57 -12.18 20.00
CA ALA A 322 -2.49 -12.00 21.46
C ALA A 322 -1.56 -13.03 22.17
N GLN A 323 -1.09 -14.06 21.47
CA GLN A 323 -0.07 -15.00 21.97
C GLN A 323 1.37 -14.57 21.62
N THR A 324 1.53 -13.63 20.69
CA THR A 324 2.84 -13.18 20.18
C THR A 324 3.18 -11.74 20.50
N ASP A 325 2.18 -10.92 20.83
CA ASP A 325 2.33 -9.48 21.08
C ASP A 325 1.51 -9.07 22.33
N ASP A 326 2.20 -8.85 23.44
CA ASP A 326 1.61 -8.40 24.71
C ASP A 326 1.02 -6.96 24.63
N GLY A 327 1.40 -6.19 23.59
CA GLY A 327 0.90 -4.84 23.33
C GLY A 327 -0.35 -4.79 22.44
N PHE A 328 -0.85 -5.93 21.96
CA PHE A 328 -1.97 -5.99 21.03
C PHE A 328 -3.32 -5.62 21.67
N ASP A 329 -3.81 -4.42 21.35
CA ASP A 329 -5.18 -3.98 21.69
C ASP A 329 -6.12 -4.21 20.49
N PHE A 330 -6.90 -5.29 20.56
CA PHE A 330 -7.93 -5.60 19.55
C PHE A 330 -8.98 -4.49 19.42
N ALA A 331 -9.37 -3.80 20.49
CA ALA A 331 -10.41 -2.77 20.41
C ALA A 331 -9.92 -1.53 19.65
N MET A 332 -8.65 -1.14 19.87
CA MET A 332 -8.01 -0.07 19.09
C MET A 332 -7.77 -0.49 17.64
N SER A 333 -7.24 -1.70 17.42
CA SER A 333 -7.01 -2.28 16.08
C SER A 333 -8.31 -2.32 15.26
N TRP A 334 -9.38 -2.86 15.85
CA TRP A 334 -10.69 -3.00 15.22
C TRP A 334 -11.37 -1.64 15.01
N GLY A 335 -11.25 -0.73 15.99
CA GLY A 335 -11.74 0.64 15.87
C GLY A 335 -11.12 1.40 14.69
N GLY A 336 -9.81 1.26 14.48
CA GLY A 336 -9.12 1.81 13.31
C GLY A 336 -9.59 1.19 11.99
N LEU A 337 -9.66 -0.14 11.90
CA LEU A 337 -10.17 -0.83 10.70
C LEU A 337 -11.60 -0.40 10.33
N LEU A 338 -12.48 -0.15 11.31
CA LEU A 338 -13.81 0.39 11.07
C LEU A 338 -13.78 1.86 10.65
N HIS A 339 -12.96 2.69 11.30
CA HIS A 339 -12.82 4.12 10.98
C HIS A 339 -12.36 4.35 9.54
N HIS A 340 -11.39 3.55 9.07
CA HIS A 340 -10.87 3.59 7.71
C HIS A 340 -11.76 2.86 6.67
N GLY A 341 -12.90 2.29 7.08
CA GLY A 341 -13.82 1.58 6.17
C GLY A 341 -13.25 0.29 5.58
N LEU A 342 -12.38 -0.40 6.33
CA LEU A 342 -11.59 -1.54 5.85
C LEU A 342 -12.26 -2.91 6.13
N VAL A 343 -13.36 -2.94 6.88
CA VAL A 343 -14.18 -4.14 7.08
C VAL A 343 -15.34 -4.10 6.07
N VAL A 344 -15.43 -5.11 5.19
CA VAL A 344 -16.47 -5.22 4.17
C VAL A 344 -17.62 -6.12 4.64
N ASP A 345 -17.31 -7.19 5.38
CA ASP A 345 -18.30 -8.16 5.85
C ASP A 345 -17.73 -9.06 6.96
N LEU A 346 -18.63 -9.65 7.74
CA LEU A 346 -18.35 -10.66 8.76
C LEU A 346 -19.14 -11.95 8.41
N PRO A 347 -18.71 -12.71 7.39
CA PRO A 347 -19.45 -13.89 6.93
C PRO A 347 -19.42 -15.02 7.98
N LEU A 348 -20.51 -15.79 8.08
CA LEU A 348 -20.50 -17.05 8.83
C LEU A 348 -19.79 -18.13 8.03
N LEU A 349 -18.69 -18.63 8.57
CA LEU A 349 -17.94 -19.72 7.97
C LEU A 349 -18.53 -21.08 8.38
N PRO A 350 -18.46 -22.10 7.52
CA PRO A 350 -18.81 -23.46 7.90
C PRO A 350 -17.93 -23.94 9.07
N LEU A 351 -18.45 -24.91 9.83
CA LEU A 351 -17.61 -25.68 10.73
C LEU A 351 -16.60 -26.45 9.87
N LEU A 352 -15.31 -26.41 10.23
CA LEU A 352 -14.37 -27.35 9.63
C LEU A 352 -14.82 -28.77 10.03
N PRO A 353 -14.78 -29.76 9.13
CA PRO A 353 -14.99 -31.14 9.54
C PRO A 353 -13.95 -31.45 10.62
N HIS A 354 -14.42 -31.84 11.80
CA HIS A 354 -13.53 -32.36 12.82
C HIS A 354 -12.86 -33.60 12.21
N HIS A 355 -11.54 -33.58 12.08
CA HIS A 355 -10.78 -34.81 11.86
C HIS A 355 -10.88 -35.62 13.15
N THR A 356 -11.97 -36.37 13.29
CA THR A 356 -12.07 -37.47 14.23
C THR A 356 -10.98 -38.47 13.85
N HIS A 357 -9.87 -38.39 14.56
CA HIS A 357 -8.97 -39.52 14.72
C HIS A 357 -9.74 -40.64 15.42
N GLU A 358 -10.54 -41.39 14.65
CA GLU A 358 -10.95 -42.73 15.04
C GLU A 358 -9.66 -43.53 15.22
N ARG A 359 -9.27 -43.71 16.48
CA ARG A 359 -8.27 -44.69 16.84
C ARG A 359 -8.90 -46.05 16.59
N SER A 360 -8.64 -46.59 15.40
CA SER A 360 -8.88 -47.99 15.08
C SER A 360 -8.02 -48.86 16.01
N SER A 361 -8.59 -49.23 17.15
CA SER A 361 -8.01 -50.23 18.04
C SER A 361 -7.84 -51.54 17.27
N PRO A 362 -6.67 -52.18 17.27
CA PRO A 362 -6.51 -53.50 16.68
C PRO A 362 -7.25 -54.53 17.56
N CYS A 363 -8.32 -55.13 17.02
CA CYS A 363 -8.84 -56.37 17.57
C CYS A 363 -7.84 -57.49 17.27
N ASN A 364 -7.46 -58.23 18.30
CA ASN A 364 -6.66 -59.46 18.19
C ASN A 364 -7.27 -60.51 19.12
N PRO A 365 -7.51 -61.72 18.60
CA PRO A 365 -7.21 -62.95 19.31
C PRO A 365 -6.01 -63.64 18.67
#